data_AF-A0A382XV99-F1
#
_entry.id   AF-A0A382XV99-F1
#
_cell.length_a   1.000
_cell.length_b   1.000
_cell.length_c   1.000
_cell.angle_alpha   90.00
_cell.angle_beta   90.00
_cell.angle_gamma   90.00
#
_symmetry.space_group_name_H-M   'P 1'
#
loop_
_entity.id
_entity.type
_entity.pdbx_description
1 polymer ?
#
loop_
_entity_poly.entity_id
_entity_poly.type
_entity_poly.pdbx_seq_one_letter_code
_entity_poly.pdbx_strand_id
1 'polypeptide(L)'
;MKRNTGFNLITAAAFAAGVATATAQSAADLGKSLTPLGAEKAGNAAGTIPAWEGGITQPPAGYKSGDHHPDPFADDKPSATINAANAEQYADNLTEGHKALLARYASTYKMPVYPTRRSASVPQDVYDATKANVGSAQLADGGNGVSGASRGAPFPLPKNGQEVIWNHLLRYRGLGGLR
;
A
#
# COMPACT_ATOMS: atom_id res chain seq x y z
N MET A 1 38.93 50.50 25.20
CA MET A 1 38.10 50.82 24.02
C MET A 1 38.63 50.05 22.82
N LYS A 2 37.75 49.39 22.06
CA LYS A 2 37.96 48.65 20.79
C LYS A 2 38.48 47.21 20.94
N ARG A 3 37.88 46.15 20.37
CA ARG A 3 36.53 45.80 19.87
C ARG A 3 36.68 44.31 19.50
N ASN A 4 36.00 43.40 20.22
CA ASN A 4 35.98 41.98 19.91
C ASN A 4 35.23 41.74 18.60
N THR A 5 35.84 41.02 17.66
CA THR A 5 35.18 40.55 16.44
C THR A 5 35.52 39.07 16.27
N GLY A 6 34.77 38.21 16.95
CA GLY A 6 34.86 36.76 16.78
C GLY A 6 33.98 36.33 15.61
N PHE A 7 34.60 35.81 14.56
CA PHE A 7 33.92 35.14 13.45
C PHE A 7 33.41 33.78 13.93
N ASN A 8 32.10 33.64 14.14
CA ASN A 8 31.48 32.34 14.38
C ASN A 8 31.28 31.65 13.02
N LEU A 9 32.10 30.63 12.76
CA LEU A 9 31.90 29.69 11.65
C LEU A 9 30.66 28.84 11.97
N ILE A 10 29.58 29.01 11.20
CA ILE A 10 28.42 28.11 11.25
C ILE A 10 28.77 26.87 10.43
N THR A 11 29.11 25.78 11.11
CA THR A 11 29.26 24.46 10.49
C THR A 11 27.87 23.96 10.09
N ALA A 12 27.58 23.95 8.79
CA ALA A 12 26.36 23.34 8.26
C ALA A 12 26.44 21.81 8.46
N ALA A 13 25.60 21.28 9.36
CA ALA A 13 25.38 19.84 9.48
C ALA A 13 24.69 19.36 8.20
N ALA A 14 25.40 18.58 7.39
CA ALA A 14 24.83 17.93 6.22
C ALA A 14 23.73 16.96 6.67
N PHE A 15 22.50 17.25 6.27
CA PHE A 15 21.37 16.35 6.40
C PHE A 15 21.65 15.15 5.48
N ALA A 16 22.07 14.02 6.03
CA ALA A 16 22.06 12.74 5.33
C ALA A 16 20.60 12.29 5.19
N ALA A 17 19.87 12.93 4.28
CA ALA A 17 18.65 12.34 3.75
C ALA A 17 19.08 11.05 3.04
N GLY A 18 18.75 9.90 3.63
CA GLY A 18 18.89 8.61 2.96
C GLY A 18 18.05 8.65 1.70
N VAL A 19 18.68 9.00 0.58
CA VAL A 19 18.10 8.79 -0.75
C VAL A 19 18.04 7.28 -0.89
N ALA A 20 16.87 6.68 -0.64
CA ALA A 20 16.62 5.33 -1.07
C ALA A 20 16.85 5.33 -2.59
N THR A 21 18.01 4.86 -3.02
CA THR A 21 18.29 4.63 -4.43
C THR A 21 17.26 3.60 -4.87
N ALA A 22 16.23 4.07 -5.57
CA ALA A 22 15.26 3.19 -6.19
C ALA A 22 16.04 2.30 -7.16
N THR A 23 16.33 1.06 -6.73
CA THR A 23 16.85 0.04 -7.62
C THR A 23 15.85 -0.08 -8.76
N ALA A 24 16.32 0.01 -10.01
CA ALA A 24 15.45 -0.08 -11.16
C ALA A 24 14.70 -1.42 -11.12
N GLN A 25 13.39 -1.36 -10.89
CA GLN A 25 12.52 -2.54 -10.90
C GLN A 25 12.29 -2.98 -12.34
N SER A 26 12.21 -4.29 -12.55
CA SER A 26 12.08 -4.93 -13.85
C SER A 26 10.94 -5.95 -13.87
N ALA A 27 10.55 -6.39 -15.07
CA ALA A 27 9.55 -7.45 -15.23
C ALA A 27 9.92 -8.75 -14.47
N ALA A 28 11.22 -8.98 -14.24
CA ALA A 28 11.72 -10.16 -13.54
C ALA A 28 11.47 -10.12 -12.02
N ASP A 29 11.18 -8.94 -11.47
CA ASP A 29 10.88 -8.73 -10.06
C ASP A 29 9.43 -9.09 -9.71
N LEU A 30 8.52 -9.05 -10.71
CA LEU A 30 7.13 -9.45 -10.55
C LEU A 30 7.01 -10.94 -10.21
N GLY A 31 6.39 -11.22 -9.06
CA GLY A 31 6.27 -12.56 -8.47
C GLY A 31 7.45 -12.97 -7.57
N LYS A 32 8.55 -12.20 -7.58
CA LYS A 32 9.73 -12.41 -6.72
C LYS A 32 9.72 -11.42 -5.55
N SER A 33 10.41 -10.30 -5.69
CA SER A 33 10.45 -9.19 -4.71
C SER A 33 9.18 -8.35 -4.75
N LEU A 34 8.50 -8.34 -5.89
CA LEU A 34 7.20 -7.70 -6.06
C LEU A 34 6.07 -8.74 -6.12
N THR A 35 4.88 -8.34 -5.71
CA THR A 35 3.66 -9.09 -6.04
C THR A 35 3.50 -9.14 -7.56
N PRO A 36 2.70 -10.06 -8.10
CA PRO A 36 2.45 -10.10 -9.54
C PRO A 36 1.81 -8.82 -10.11
N LEU A 37 1.27 -7.94 -9.25
CA LEU A 37 0.70 -6.64 -9.62
C LEU A 37 1.68 -5.46 -9.44
N GLY A 38 2.92 -5.72 -9.01
CA GLY A 38 3.96 -4.69 -8.88
C GLY A 38 4.04 -4.00 -7.51
N ALA A 39 3.30 -4.45 -6.50
CA ALA A 39 3.44 -3.95 -5.14
C ALA A 39 4.61 -4.62 -4.41
N GLU A 40 5.15 -3.98 -3.37
CA GLU A 40 6.14 -4.60 -2.47
C GLU A 40 5.60 -5.93 -1.92
N LYS A 41 6.34 -7.03 -2.09
CA LYS A 41 5.91 -8.35 -1.57
C LYS A 41 6.27 -8.52 -0.10
N ALA A 42 7.40 -7.96 0.34
CA ALA A 42 7.89 -8.12 1.70
C ALA A 42 6.92 -7.52 2.74
N GLY A 43 7.05 -8.01 3.97
CA GLY A 43 6.48 -7.36 5.14
C GLY A 43 7.30 -6.13 5.54
N ASN A 44 6.83 -5.38 6.53
CA ASN A 44 7.60 -4.26 7.05
C ASN A 44 8.63 -4.72 8.10
N ALA A 45 9.67 -3.91 8.32
CA ALA A 45 10.72 -4.21 9.29
C ALA A 45 10.20 -4.32 10.75
N ALA A 46 9.09 -3.65 11.07
CA ALA A 46 8.46 -3.71 12.39
C ALA A 46 7.67 -5.01 12.64
N GLY A 47 7.49 -5.87 11.63
CA GLY A 47 6.75 -7.13 11.74
C GLY A 47 5.24 -6.99 11.91
N THR A 48 4.68 -5.77 11.79
CA THR A 48 3.24 -5.50 11.91
C THR A 48 2.47 -5.71 10.61
N ILE A 49 3.18 -5.73 9.49
CA ILE A 49 2.66 -6.04 8.15
C ILE A 49 3.37 -7.30 7.67
N PRO A 50 2.65 -8.43 7.46
CA PRO A 50 3.26 -9.65 6.96
C PRO A 50 3.63 -9.53 5.47
N ALA A 51 4.51 -10.41 4.99
CA ALA A 51 4.72 -10.59 3.56
C ALA A 51 3.43 -11.04 2.86
N TRP A 52 3.30 -10.71 1.57
CA TRP A 52 2.20 -11.21 0.76
C TRP A 52 2.52 -12.60 0.23
N GLU A 53 1.69 -13.57 0.62
CA GLU A 53 1.85 -15.00 0.33
C GLU A 53 0.83 -15.53 -0.69
N GLY A 54 0.22 -14.65 -1.50
CA GLY A 54 -0.79 -15.05 -2.50
C GLY A 54 -2.21 -14.55 -2.22
N GLY A 55 -2.48 -14.08 -1.01
CA GLY A 55 -3.83 -13.70 -0.59
C GLY A 55 -4.77 -14.91 -0.44
N ILE A 56 -6.07 -14.67 -0.48
CA ILE A 56 -7.09 -15.73 -0.37
C ILE A 56 -7.32 -16.32 -1.76
N THR A 57 -6.95 -17.59 -1.97
CA THR A 57 -7.08 -18.28 -3.28
C THR A 57 -8.18 -19.32 -3.30
N GLN A 58 -8.77 -19.64 -2.14
CA GLN A 58 -9.89 -20.55 -1.99
C GLN A 58 -10.96 -19.92 -1.10
N PRO A 59 -12.24 -20.22 -1.32
CA PRO A 59 -13.30 -19.71 -0.46
C PRO A 59 -13.10 -20.14 1.01
N PRO A 60 -13.46 -19.30 1.99
CA PRO A 60 -13.46 -19.70 3.39
C PRO A 60 -14.33 -20.94 3.64
N ALA A 61 -13.97 -21.72 4.65
CA ALA A 61 -14.70 -22.93 4.99
C ALA A 61 -16.21 -22.63 5.21
N GLY A 62 -17.06 -23.46 4.61
CA GLY A 62 -18.51 -23.32 4.73
C GLY A 62 -19.17 -22.34 3.75
N TYR A 63 -18.39 -21.54 3.00
CA TYR A 63 -18.95 -20.70 1.94
C TYR A 63 -19.51 -21.53 0.78
N LYS A 64 -20.70 -21.17 0.31
CA LYS A 64 -21.28 -21.66 -0.95
C LYS A 64 -21.60 -20.48 -1.86
N SER A 65 -21.54 -20.73 -3.17
CA SER A 65 -21.90 -19.70 -4.16
C SER A 65 -23.34 -19.21 -3.91
N GLY A 66 -23.49 -17.89 -3.75
CA GLY A 66 -24.76 -17.24 -3.42
C GLY A 66 -24.89 -16.82 -1.95
N ASP A 67 -24.03 -17.33 -1.05
CA ASP A 67 -24.00 -16.90 0.34
C ASP A 67 -23.47 -15.47 0.49
N HIS A 68 -23.80 -14.84 1.63
CA HIS A 68 -23.07 -13.65 2.06
C HIS A 68 -21.61 -14.02 2.30
N HIS A 69 -20.67 -13.18 1.85
CA HIS A 69 -19.25 -13.45 2.00
C HIS A 69 -18.89 -13.50 3.49
N PRO A 70 -18.42 -14.64 4.02
CA PRO A 70 -18.01 -14.72 5.42
C PRO A 70 -16.73 -13.91 5.64
N ASP A 71 -16.52 -13.47 6.88
CA ASP A 71 -15.24 -12.91 7.29
C ASP A 71 -14.19 -14.04 7.35
N PRO A 72 -13.15 -14.01 6.50
CA PRO A 72 -12.09 -15.03 6.51
C PRO A 72 -11.24 -15.00 7.78
N PHE A 73 -11.33 -13.95 8.59
CA PHE A 73 -10.52 -13.75 9.81
C PHE A 73 -11.41 -13.47 11.03
N ALA A 74 -12.60 -14.08 11.10
CA ALA A 74 -13.57 -13.84 12.17
C ALA A 74 -13.02 -14.06 13.60
N ASP A 75 -11.97 -14.88 13.74
CA ASP A 75 -11.32 -15.17 15.02
C ASP A 75 -10.19 -14.19 15.38
N ASP A 76 -9.87 -13.20 14.52
CA ASP A 76 -8.86 -12.20 14.81
C ASP A 76 -9.27 -11.37 16.02
N LYS A 77 -8.33 -11.23 16.96
CA LYS A 77 -8.48 -10.41 18.15
C LYS A 77 -7.73 -9.09 17.96
N PRO A 78 -8.20 -7.98 18.57
CA PRO A 78 -7.43 -6.74 18.54
C PRO A 78 -6.02 -6.95 19.11
N SER A 79 -5.00 -6.54 18.37
CA SER A 79 -3.61 -6.49 18.84
C SER A 79 -3.38 -5.31 19.77
N ALA A 80 -4.15 -4.24 19.61
CA ALA A 80 -4.20 -3.10 20.50
C ALA A 80 -5.61 -2.51 20.55
N THR A 81 -5.90 -1.72 21.57
CA THR A 81 -7.08 -0.85 21.59
C THR A 81 -6.63 0.54 22.02
N ILE A 82 -6.74 1.49 21.10
CA ILE A 82 -6.36 2.88 21.33
C ILE A 82 -7.56 3.61 21.91
N ASN A 83 -7.37 4.31 23.02
CA ASN A 83 -8.36 5.13 23.70
C ASN A 83 -7.72 6.45 24.16
N ALA A 84 -8.49 7.33 24.79
CA ALA A 84 -7.95 8.62 25.24
C ALA A 84 -6.78 8.50 26.22
N ALA A 85 -6.72 7.44 27.03
CA ALA A 85 -5.69 7.26 28.05
C ALA A 85 -4.32 6.84 27.48
N ASN A 86 -4.29 6.20 26.29
CA ASN A 86 -3.05 5.77 25.64
C ASN A 86 -2.81 6.43 24.27
N ALA A 87 -3.66 7.38 23.84
CA ALA A 87 -3.56 8.03 22.53
C ALA A 87 -2.17 8.62 22.25
N GLU A 88 -1.51 9.17 23.27
CA GLU A 88 -0.17 9.75 23.14
C GLU A 88 0.90 8.70 22.79
N GLN A 89 0.75 7.45 23.25
CA GLN A 89 1.65 6.34 22.90
C GLN A 89 1.58 5.96 21.42
N TYR A 90 0.50 6.33 20.74
CA TYR A 90 0.23 6.04 19.33
C TYR A 90 0.15 7.31 18.49
N ALA A 91 0.70 8.44 18.97
CA ALA A 91 0.53 9.74 18.32
C ALA A 91 0.96 9.75 16.84
N ASP A 92 2.02 8.99 16.49
CA ASP A 92 2.53 8.86 15.12
C ASP A 92 1.64 7.98 14.22
N ASN A 93 0.72 7.20 14.80
CA ASN A 93 -0.25 6.39 14.07
C ASN A 93 -1.62 7.07 13.95
N LEU A 94 -1.83 8.20 14.63
CA LEU A 94 -3.10 8.89 14.69
C LEU A 94 -3.07 10.18 13.87
N THR A 95 -4.05 10.35 12.99
CA THR A 95 -4.31 11.64 12.37
C THR A 95 -4.86 12.62 13.39
N GLU A 96 -4.79 13.91 13.11
CA GLU A 96 -5.40 14.95 13.98
C GLU A 96 -6.91 14.72 14.18
N GLY A 97 -7.60 14.18 13.17
CA GLY A 97 -9.00 13.77 13.29
C GLY A 97 -9.22 12.64 14.31
N HIS A 98 -8.34 11.63 14.32
CA HIS A 98 -8.41 10.55 15.31
C HIS A 98 -8.11 11.06 16.73
N LYS A 99 -7.09 11.91 16.89
CA LYS A 99 -6.75 12.53 18.18
C LYS A 99 -7.92 13.36 18.71
N ALA A 100 -8.56 14.15 17.85
CA ALA A 100 -9.72 14.95 18.22
C ALA A 100 -10.92 14.09 18.64
N LEU A 101 -11.20 12.99 17.93
CA LEU A 101 -12.29 12.07 18.31
C LEU A 101 -12.02 11.40 19.66
N LEU A 102 -10.79 10.93 19.89
CA LEU A 102 -10.38 10.33 21.16
C LEU A 102 -10.48 11.31 22.33
N ALA A 103 -10.07 12.58 22.13
CA ALA A 103 -10.19 13.61 23.15
C ALA A 103 -11.65 14.00 23.43
N ARG A 104 -12.46 14.20 22.39
CA ARG A 104 -13.86 14.63 22.52
C ARG A 104 -14.77 13.57 23.13
N TYR A 105 -14.49 12.30 22.84
CA TYR A 105 -15.30 11.16 23.27
C TYR A 105 -14.49 10.21 24.15
N ALA A 106 -13.72 10.77 25.09
CA ALA A 106 -12.74 10.02 25.89
C ALA A 106 -13.30 8.82 26.67
N SER A 107 -14.57 8.85 27.05
CA SER A 107 -15.23 7.78 27.81
C SER A 107 -15.89 6.70 26.95
N THR A 108 -16.16 6.96 25.66
CA THR A 108 -16.96 6.06 24.81
C THR A 108 -16.25 5.61 23.54
N TYR A 109 -15.35 6.43 23.00
CA TYR A 109 -14.65 6.13 21.76
C TYR A 109 -13.36 5.37 22.03
N LYS A 110 -13.19 4.28 21.27
CA LYS A 110 -11.99 3.45 21.25
C LYS A 110 -11.79 2.92 19.84
N MET A 111 -10.53 2.71 19.47
CA MET A 111 -10.12 2.19 18.18
C MET A 111 -9.46 0.83 18.39
N PRO A 112 -10.21 -0.29 18.25
CA PRO A 112 -9.59 -1.61 18.21
C PRO A 112 -8.75 -1.72 16.93
N VAL A 113 -7.48 -2.09 17.09
CA VAL A 113 -6.54 -2.31 16.00
C VAL A 113 -6.36 -3.81 15.85
N TYR A 114 -6.56 -4.33 14.66
CA TYR A 114 -6.45 -5.77 14.36
C TYR A 114 -5.15 -6.07 13.61
N PRO A 115 -4.70 -7.34 13.60
CA PRO A 115 -3.57 -7.77 12.79
C PRO A 115 -3.75 -7.42 11.31
N THR A 116 -2.66 -7.01 10.65
CA THR A 116 -2.70 -6.77 9.21
C THR A 116 -2.77 -8.10 8.46
N ARG A 117 -3.77 -8.26 7.58
CA ARG A 117 -3.90 -9.40 6.67
C ARG A 117 -3.75 -8.94 5.23
N ARG A 118 -2.75 -9.44 4.50
CA ARG A 118 -2.57 -9.15 3.05
C ARG A 118 -3.35 -10.17 2.21
N SER A 119 -4.68 -10.10 2.28
CA SER A 119 -5.60 -11.12 1.73
C SER A 119 -5.99 -10.94 0.26
N ALA A 120 -5.72 -9.77 -0.32
CA ALA A 120 -6.08 -9.49 -1.71
C ALA A 120 -5.35 -10.42 -2.69
N SER A 121 -6.14 -11.03 -3.57
CA SER A 121 -5.70 -11.88 -4.67
C SER A 121 -6.51 -11.51 -5.92
N VAL A 122 -6.00 -11.85 -7.11
CA VAL A 122 -6.77 -11.79 -8.36
C VAL A 122 -6.54 -13.08 -9.15
N PRO A 123 -7.40 -13.39 -10.15
CA PRO A 123 -7.22 -14.56 -10.99
C PRO A 123 -5.86 -14.62 -11.70
N GLN A 124 -5.37 -15.83 -11.98
CA GLN A 124 -4.06 -16.06 -12.57
C GLN A 124 -3.90 -15.40 -13.94
N ASP A 125 -4.94 -15.41 -14.78
CA ASP A 125 -4.93 -14.78 -16.11
C ASP A 125 -4.73 -13.26 -16.03
N VAL A 126 -5.18 -12.62 -14.94
CA VAL A 126 -4.96 -11.19 -14.68
C VAL A 126 -3.50 -10.93 -14.29
N TYR A 127 -2.90 -11.81 -13.49
CA TYR A 127 -1.47 -11.72 -13.17
C TYR A 127 -0.59 -11.89 -14.40
N ASP A 128 -0.89 -12.89 -15.23
CA ASP A 128 -0.12 -13.18 -16.43
C ASP A 128 -0.22 -12.03 -17.45
N ALA A 129 -1.42 -11.50 -17.66
CA ALA A 129 -1.63 -10.35 -18.53
C ALA A 129 -0.97 -9.07 -17.98
N THR A 130 -1.03 -8.83 -16.67
CA THR A 130 -0.31 -7.72 -16.02
C THR A 130 1.20 -7.81 -16.27
N LYS A 131 1.78 -9.01 -16.17
CA LYS A 131 3.20 -9.23 -16.47
C LYS A 131 3.50 -9.02 -17.96
N ALA A 132 2.62 -9.48 -18.85
CA ALA A 132 2.77 -9.31 -20.30
C ALA A 132 2.68 -7.83 -20.72
N ASN A 133 1.93 -7.01 -19.98
CA ASN A 133 1.86 -5.57 -20.22
C ASN A 133 3.21 -4.86 -20.03
N VAL A 134 4.15 -5.47 -19.28
CA VAL A 134 5.48 -4.91 -19.10
C VAL A 134 6.23 -4.90 -20.43
N GLY A 135 6.37 -3.70 -21.00
CA GLY A 135 7.06 -3.46 -22.28
C GLY A 135 6.13 -3.34 -23.48
N SER A 136 4.85 -3.74 -23.37
CA SER A 136 3.85 -3.51 -24.43
C SER A 136 2.95 -2.32 -24.15
N ALA A 137 2.62 -2.05 -22.88
CA ALA A 137 1.74 -0.96 -22.49
C ALA A 137 2.42 0.40 -22.69
N GLN A 138 1.69 1.34 -23.28
CA GLN A 138 2.14 2.70 -23.55
C GLN A 138 1.02 3.69 -23.24
N LEU A 139 1.40 4.89 -22.79
CA LEU A 139 0.47 6.01 -22.76
C LEU A 139 0.16 6.43 -24.21
N ALA A 140 -1.11 6.61 -24.52
CA ALA A 140 -1.53 7.24 -25.78
C ALA A 140 -1.17 8.73 -25.78
N ASP A 141 -1.30 9.39 -26.94
CA ASP A 141 -0.94 10.79 -27.12
C ASP A 141 -1.53 11.71 -26.03
N GLY A 142 -0.66 12.52 -25.44
CA GLY A 142 -1.01 13.42 -24.32
C GLY A 142 -1.29 12.71 -22.99
N GLY A 143 -1.09 11.40 -22.89
CA GLY A 143 -1.40 10.60 -21.69
C GLY A 143 -2.90 10.37 -21.48
N ASN A 144 -3.73 10.62 -22.49
CA ASN A 144 -5.19 10.53 -22.42
C ASN A 144 -5.75 9.14 -22.74
N GLY A 145 -4.88 8.13 -22.76
CA GLY A 145 -5.28 6.74 -22.97
C GLY A 145 -4.13 5.79 -22.70
N VAL A 146 -4.43 4.51 -22.86
CA VAL A 146 -3.46 3.41 -22.79
C VAL A 146 -3.60 2.56 -24.04
N SER A 147 -2.48 2.22 -24.68
CA SER A 147 -2.39 1.28 -25.78
C SER A 147 -1.47 0.12 -25.42
N GLY A 148 -1.58 -1.01 -26.13
CA GLY A 148 -0.70 -2.16 -25.95
C GLY A 148 -0.82 -2.89 -24.60
N ALA A 149 -1.79 -2.51 -23.77
CA ALA A 149 -2.15 -3.21 -22.54
C ALA A 149 -3.37 -4.11 -22.77
N SER A 150 -3.38 -5.26 -22.12
CA SER A 150 -4.55 -6.12 -21.97
C SER A 150 -4.87 -6.27 -20.48
N ARG A 151 -6.04 -6.87 -20.18
CA ARG A 151 -6.51 -7.30 -18.85
C ARG A 151 -5.50 -7.14 -17.69
N GLY A 152 -5.90 -6.52 -16.59
CA GLY A 152 -5.04 -6.34 -15.41
C GLY A 152 -4.44 -4.93 -15.35
N ALA A 153 -3.33 -4.75 -14.62
CA ALA A 153 -2.71 -3.44 -14.48
C ALA A 153 -1.88 -3.12 -15.74
N PRO A 154 -2.12 -1.98 -16.41
CA PRO A 154 -1.32 -1.59 -17.57
C PRO A 154 0.16 -1.35 -17.27
N PHE A 155 0.46 -0.68 -16.15
CA PHE A 155 1.82 -0.26 -15.79
C PHE A 155 2.17 -0.77 -14.39
N PRO A 156 2.40 -2.08 -14.19
CA PRO A 156 2.71 -2.61 -12.85
C PRO A 156 4.02 -2.03 -12.27
N LEU A 157 4.86 -1.42 -13.11
CA LEU A 157 6.07 -0.70 -12.74
C LEU A 157 5.94 0.76 -13.22
N PRO A 158 5.10 1.59 -12.59
CA PRO A 158 4.77 2.91 -13.11
C PRO A 158 5.96 3.86 -12.97
N LYS A 159 6.24 4.62 -14.03
CA LYS A 159 7.36 5.58 -14.12
C LYS A 159 6.95 7.02 -13.83
N ASN A 160 5.66 7.31 -13.84
CA ASN A 160 5.12 8.65 -13.64
C ASN A 160 3.68 8.58 -13.08
N GLY A 161 3.15 9.74 -12.66
CA GLY A 161 1.81 9.84 -12.08
C GLY A 161 0.67 9.49 -13.03
N GLN A 162 0.82 9.70 -14.34
CA GLN A 162 -0.23 9.36 -15.31
C GLN A 162 -0.42 7.84 -15.40
N GLU A 163 0.67 7.07 -15.41
CA GLU A 163 0.63 5.61 -15.36
C GLU A 163 -0.06 5.09 -14.09
N VAL A 164 0.19 5.73 -12.93
CA VAL A 164 -0.51 5.40 -11.67
C VAL A 164 -2.01 5.68 -11.77
N ILE A 165 -2.41 6.81 -12.36
CA ILE A 165 -3.81 7.15 -12.59
C ILE A 165 -4.47 6.11 -13.51
N TRP A 166 -3.81 5.71 -14.60
CA TRP A 166 -4.33 4.69 -15.50
C TRP A 166 -4.45 3.31 -14.85
N ASN A 167 -3.48 2.91 -14.01
CA ASN A 167 -3.63 1.72 -13.19
C ASN A 167 -4.85 1.80 -12.28
N HIS A 168 -5.10 2.95 -11.65
CA HIS A 168 -6.32 3.13 -10.86
C HIS A 168 -7.56 2.98 -11.75
N LEU A 169 -7.62 3.63 -12.92
CA LEU A 169 -8.80 3.59 -13.80
C LEU A 169 -9.07 2.19 -14.38
N LEU A 170 -8.02 1.48 -14.79
CA LEU A 170 -8.12 0.22 -15.55
C LEU A 170 -7.88 -1.04 -14.71
N ARG A 171 -7.68 -0.92 -13.40
CA ARG A 171 -7.53 -2.06 -12.48
C ARG A 171 -8.63 -3.09 -12.67
N TYR A 172 -8.28 -4.36 -12.46
CA TYR A 172 -9.26 -5.44 -12.38
C TYR A 172 -10.26 -5.18 -11.23
N ARG A 173 -11.56 -5.34 -11.49
CA ARG A 173 -12.66 -5.07 -10.52
C ARG A 173 -13.51 -6.31 -10.20
N GLY A 174 -12.99 -7.50 -10.48
CA GLY A 174 -13.77 -8.74 -10.36
C GLY A 174 -14.65 -9.02 -11.58
N LEU A 175 -15.27 -10.20 -11.60
CA LEU A 175 -16.14 -10.64 -12.69
C LEU A 175 -17.43 -9.83 -12.81
N GLY A 176 -17.94 -9.23 -11.72
CA GLY A 176 -19.10 -8.34 -11.74
C GLY A 176 -18.84 -6.97 -12.37
N GLY A 177 -17.58 -6.66 -12.71
CA GLY A 177 -17.17 -5.44 -13.41
C GLY A 177 -17.05 -5.59 -14.93
N LEU A 178 -17.28 -6.79 -15.48
CA LEU A 178 -17.42 -7.00 -16.92
C LEU A 178 -18.78 -6.40 -17.33
N ARG A 179 -18.74 -5.21 -17.93
CA ARG A 179 -19.89 -4.61 -18.63
C ARG A 179 -19.85 -5.02 -20.09
#